data_AF-A0A0B4EHS8-F1
#
_entry.id   AF-A0A0B4EHS8-F1
#
_cell.length_a   1.000
_cell.length_b   1.000
_cell.length_c   1.000
_cell.angle_alpha   90.00
_cell.angle_beta   90.00
_cell.angle_gamma   90.00
#
_symmetry.space_group_name_H-M   'P 1'
#
loop_
_entity.id
_entity.type
_entity.pdbx_description
1 polymer ?
#
loop_
_entity_poly.entity_id
_entity_poly.type
_entity_poly.pdbx_seq_one_letter_code
_entity_poly.pdbx_strand_id
1 'polypeptide(L)'
;MGYTYRELGLSNTREMFAKANKEGYAVPAFNFNNMEMALAIVEACAEMGSPVILQCSAGAIKYMGYDVAPLMAKAAVDRARNMGSDIPVALHLDHGADLETVKNVLQQDFLPS
;
A
#
# COMPACT_ATOMS: atom_id res chain seq x y z
N MET A 1 11.68 7.83 -12.83
CA MET A 1 11.57 8.94 -11.86
C MET A 1 11.03 8.31 -10.60
N GLY A 2 11.79 8.31 -9.50
CA GLY A 2 11.34 7.66 -8.25
C GLY A 2 10.37 8.58 -7.52
N TYR A 3 9.30 8.01 -6.95
CA TYR A 3 8.38 8.71 -6.06
C TYR A 3 8.74 8.38 -4.62
N THR A 4 8.52 9.31 -3.70
CA THR A 4 8.51 8.99 -2.28
C THR A 4 7.13 8.49 -1.87
N TYR A 5 7.04 7.62 -0.85
CA TYR A 5 5.74 7.12 -0.39
C TYR A 5 4.80 8.26 0.08
N ARG A 6 5.36 9.36 0.59
CA ARG A 6 4.60 10.54 1.03
C ARG A 6 3.97 11.30 -0.13
N GLU A 7 4.65 11.42 -1.27
CA GLU A 7 4.10 12.03 -2.49
C GLU A 7 2.93 11.22 -3.06
N LEU A 8 2.92 9.91 -2.81
CA LEU A 8 1.82 9.01 -3.15
C LEU A 8 0.67 9.04 -2.13
N GLY A 9 0.80 9.81 -1.04
CA GLY A 9 -0.17 9.88 0.04
C GLY A 9 -0.21 8.63 0.93
N LEU A 10 0.82 7.78 0.87
CA LEU A 10 0.93 6.56 1.65
C LEU A 10 1.47 6.84 3.07
N SER A 11 1.21 5.89 3.96
CA SER A 11 1.61 5.92 5.37
C SER A 11 2.71 4.91 5.67
N ASN A 12 3.51 5.20 6.69
CA ASN A 12 4.56 4.30 7.16
C ASN A 12 3.96 3.20 8.08
N THR A 13 4.34 1.94 7.86
CA THR A 13 3.79 0.80 8.61
C THR A 13 4.27 0.76 10.06
N ARG A 14 5.45 1.31 10.38
CA ARG A 14 5.97 1.40 11.76
C ARG A 14 5.02 2.21 12.64
N GLU A 15 4.58 3.38 12.17
CA GLU A 15 3.63 4.23 12.90
C GLU A 15 2.26 3.56 12.98
N MET A 16 1.84 2.92 11.89
CA MET A 16 0.58 2.19 11.80
C MET A 16 0.51 1.03 12.82
N PHE A 17 1.55 0.20 12.90
CA PHE A 17 1.65 -0.90 13.86
C PHE A 17 1.85 -0.42 15.30
N ALA A 18 2.62 0.65 15.52
CA ALA A 18 2.77 1.24 16.84
C ALA A 18 1.41 1.68 17.42
N LYS A 19 0.56 2.31 16.59
CA LYS A 19 -0.81 2.67 16.97
C LYS A 19 -1.69 1.44 17.20
N ALA A 20 -1.68 0.48 16.28
CA ALA A 20 -2.46 -0.76 16.37
C ALA A 20 -2.14 -1.56 17.65
N ASN A 21 -0.86 -1.72 17.98
CA ASN A 21 -0.43 -2.38 19.22
C ASN A 21 -0.85 -1.62 20.48
N LYS A 22 -0.79 -0.28 20.45
CA LYS A 22 -1.20 0.54 21.60
C LYS A 22 -2.71 0.50 21.83
N GLU A 23 -3.50 0.49 20.77
CA GLU A 23 -4.96 0.58 20.82
C GLU A 23 -5.65 -0.80 20.78
N GLY A 24 -4.89 -1.89 20.60
CA GLY A 24 -5.40 -3.26 20.73
C GLY A 24 -6.19 -3.75 19.52
N TYR A 25 -5.81 -3.35 18.30
CA TYR A 25 -6.42 -3.81 17.06
C TYR A 25 -5.38 -4.35 16.06
N ALA A 26 -5.85 -5.04 15.02
CA ALA A 26 -5.01 -5.51 13.92
C ALA A 26 -5.23 -4.66 12.66
N VAL A 27 -4.18 -4.51 11.86
CA VAL A 27 -4.25 -3.83 10.56
C VAL A 27 -4.43 -4.89 9.47
N PRO A 28 -5.50 -4.85 8.68
CA PRO A 28 -5.66 -5.77 7.56
C PRO A 28 -4.62 -5.51 6.48
N ALA A 29 -4.10 -6.61 5.92
CA ALA A 29 -3.20 -6.59 4.79
C ALA A 29 -3.79 -7.42 3.66
N PHE A 30 -4.00 -6.81 2.49
CA PHE A 30 -4.69 -7.45 1.37
C PHE A 30 -3.81 -7.41 0.12
N ASN A 31 -3.68 -8.57 -0.52
CA ASN A 31 -3.02 -8.65 -1.81
C ASN A 31 -3.90 -8.03 -2.91
N PHE A 32 -3.29 -7.27 -3.82
CA PHE A 32 -3.96 -6.77 -5.03
C PHE A 32 -3.13 -7.08 -6.29
N ASN A 33 -3.85 -7.36 -7.38
CA ASN A 33 -3.24 -7.76 -8.67
C ASN A 33 -3.68 -6.86 -9.84
N ASN A 34 -4.63 -5.96 -9.61
CA ASN A 34 -5.14 -5.00 -10.58
C ASN A 34 -5.75 -3.78 -9.86
N MET A 35 -6.23 -2.82 -10.65
CA MET A 35 -6.71 -1.55 -10.13
C MET A 35 -8.05 -1.70 -9.39
N GLU A 36 -8.93 -2.54 -9.93
CA GLU A 36 -10.24 -2.83 -9.38
C GLU A 36 -10.14 -3.40 -7.96
N MET A 37 -9.19 -4.30 -7.71
CA MET A 37 -8.92 -4.83 -6.37
C MET A 37 -8.41 -3.74 -5.43
N ALA A 38 -7.43 -2.93 -5.85
CA ALA A 38 -6.88 -1.86 -5.02
C ALA A 38 -7.96 -0.85 -4.60
N LEU A 39 -8.83 -0.47 -5.55
CA LEU A 39 -9.97 0.40 -5.29
C LEU A 39 -10.95 -0.26 -4.32
N ALA A 40 -11.41 -1.48 -4.59
CA ALA A 40 -12.40 -2.16 -3.76
C ALA A 40 -11.93 -2.34 -2.31
N ILE A 41 -10.65 -2.69 -2.11
CA ILE A 41 -10.05 -2.83 -0.78
C ILE A 41 -10.09 -1.49 -0.03
N VAL A 42 -9.64 -0.41 -0.66
CA VAL A 42 -9.56 0.90 -0.01
C VAL A 42 -10.93 1.52 0.21
N GLU A 43 -11.89 1.34 -0.72
CA GLU A 43 -13.28 1.77 -0.55
C GLU A 43 -13.92 1.10 0.69
N ALA A 44 -13.78 -0.23 0.81
CA ALA A 44 -14.29 -0.95 1.97
C ALA A 44 -13.63 -0.49 3.28
N CYS A 45 -12.31 -0.28 3.28
CA CYS A 45 -11.61 0.21 4.48
C CYS A 45 -12.00 1.65 4.82
N ALA A 46 -12.25 2.50 3.81
CA ALA A 46 -12.67 3.88 3.98
C ALA A 46 -14.05 3.97 4.64
N GLU A 47 -15.00 3.11 4.22
CA GLU A 47 -16.33 3.00 4.84
C GLU A 47 -16.25 2.53 6.31
N MET A 48 -15.30 1.66 6.63
CA MET A 48 -15.10 1.11 7.97
C MET A 48 -14.19 1.96 8.86
N GLY A 49 -13.60 3.03 8.34
CA GLY A 49 -12.60 3.83 9.07
C GLY A 49 -11.34 3.04 9.47
N SER A 50 -11.00 2.00 8.71
CA SER A 50 -9.91 1.07 9.03
C SER A 50 -8.61 1.46 8.28
N PRO A 51 -7.44 1.45 8.94
CA PRO A 51 -6.17 1.51 8.21
C PRO A 51 -5.98 0.23 7.38
N VAL A 52 -5.20 0.30 6.30
CA VAL A 52 -4.99 -0.86 5.42
C VAL A 52 -3.59 -0.91 4.84
N ILE A 53 -3.08 -2.12 4.67
CA ILE A 53 -1.84 -2.39 3.93
C ILE A 53 -2.22 -3.03 2.60
N LEU A 54 -2.00 -2.32 1.50
CA LEU A 54 -2.05 -2.88 0.15
C LEU A 54 -0.76 -3.64 -0.10
N GLN A 55 -0.87 -4.91 -0.42
CA GLN A 55 0.27 -5.78 -0.64
C GLN A 55 0.29 -6.30 -2.07
N CYS A 56 1.46 -6.49 -2.63
CA CYS A 56 1.60 -7.17 -3.90
C CYS A 56 2.74 -8.17 -3.85
N SER A 57 2.45 -9.41 -4.25
CA SER A 57 3.46 -10.46 -4.39
C SER A 57 4.48 -10.12 -5.48
N ALA A 58 5.65 -10.76 -5.43
CA ALA A 58 6.68 -10.66 -6.49
C ALA A 58 6.13 -10.96 -7.90
N GLY A 59 5.21 -11.92 -8.03
CA GLY A 59 4.55 -12.21 -9.30
C GLY A 59 3.61 -11.10 -9.76
N ALA A 60 2.82 -10.56 -8.83
CA ALA A 60 1.87 -9.48 -9.11
C ALA A 60 2.57 -8.17 -9.50
N ILE A 61 3.63 -7.77 -8.78
CA ILE A 61 4.36 -6.54 -9.09
C ILE A 61 5.11 -6.65 -10.44
N LYS A 62 5.62 -7.84 -10.79
CA LYS A 62 6.23 -8.08 -12.10
C LYS A 62 5.21 -8.01 -13.23
N TYR A 63 3.99 -8.47 -12.99
CA TYR A 63 2.88 -8.37 -13.95
C TYR A 63 2.41 -6.92 -14.14
N MET A 64 2.20 -6.19 -13.04
CA MET A 64 1.70 -4.81 -13.08
C MET A 64 2.77 -3.82 -13.56
N GLY A 65 4.03 -4.06 -13.22
CA GLY A 65 5.13 -3.10 -13.38
C GLY A 65 5.48 -2.44 -12.04
N TYR A 66 6.78 -2.39 -11.74
CA TYR A 66 7.32 -1.78 -10.51
C TYR A 66 7.05 -0.28 -10.41
N ASP A 67 6.91 0.38 -11.55
CA ASP A 67 6.59 1.80 -11.71
C ASP A 67 5.07 2.07 -11.67
N VAL A 68 4.26 1.08 -12.07
CA VAL A 68 2.79 1.21 -12.14
C VAL A 68 2.13 0.92 -10.80
N ALA A 69 2.58 -0.10 -10.07
CA ALA A 69 1.98 -0.49 -8.80
C ALA A 69 1.89 0.65 -7.74
N PRO A 70 2.91 1.52 -7.58
CA PRO A 70 2.82 2.68 -6.67
C PRO A 70 1.76 3.70 -7.12
N LEU A 71 1.59 3.89 -8.43
CA LEU A 71 0.59 4.80 -8.99
C LEU A 71 -0.83 4.27 -8.80
N MET A 72 -1.01 2.95 -8.86
CA MET A 72 -2.28 2.31 -8.52
C MET A 72 -2.61 2.51 -7.04
N ALA A 73 -1.63 2.35 -6.15
CA ALA A 73 -1.82 2.60 -4.72
C ALA A 73 -2.16 4.07 -4.44
N LYS A 74 -1.48 5.02 -5.11
CA LYS A 74 -1.83 6.46 -5.05
C LYS A 74 -3.28 6.71 -5.48
N ALA A 75 -3.70 6.13 -6.59
CA ALA A 75 -5.06 6.31 -7.08
C ALA A 75 -6.11 5.70 -6.11
N ALA A 76 -5.76 4.63 -5.40
CA ALA A 76 -6.60 4.09 -4.33
C ALA A 76 -6.67 5.03 -3.11
N VAL A 77 -5.55 5.65 -2.70
CA VAL A 77 -5.54 6.69 -1.65
C VAL A 77 -6.43 7.88 -2.04
N ASP A 78 -6.28 8.37 -3.27
CA ASP A 78 -7.08 9.47 -3.79
C ASP A 78 -8.57 9.10 -3.83
N ARG A 79 -8.90 7.83 -4.09
CA ARG A 79 -10.27 7.33 -4.02
C ARG A 79 -10.86 7.42 -2.61
N ALA A 80 -10.16 6.97 -1.57
CA ALA A 80 -10.60 7.12 -0.18
C ALA A 80 -10.86 8.59 0.17
N ARG A 81 -9.95 9.49 -0.22
CA ARG A 81 -10.09 10.94 0.02
C ARG A 81 -11.31 11.53 -0.67
N ASN A 82 -11.58 11.10 -1.91
CA ASN A 82 -12.78 11.50 -2.64
C ASN A 82 -14.08 11.00 -2.00
N MET A 83 -14.02 9.93 -1.19
CA MET A 83 -15.13 9.45 -0.36
C MET A 83 -15.22 10.19 0.99
N GLY A 84 -14.35 11.18 1.25
CA GLY A 84 -14.31 11.91 2.51
C GLY A 84 -13.56 11.19 3.64
N SER A 85 -12.71 10.20 3.32
CA SER A 85 -11.95 9.41 4.28
C SER A 85 -10.45 9.61 4.11
N ASP A 86 -9.72 9.81 5.20
CA ASP A 86 -8.25 9.96 5.22
C ASP A 86 -7.61 8.80 6.00
N ILE A 87 -8.10 7.58 5.77
CA ILE A 87 -7.57 6.38 6.42
C ILE A 87 -6.09 6.17 6.04
N PRO A 88 -5.25 5.70 6.98
CA PRO A 88 -3.88 5.34 6.67
C PRO A 88 -3.80 4.16 5.69
N VAL A 89 -3.15 4.36 4.54
CA VAL A 89 -2.90 3.31 3.54
C VAL A 89 -1.40 3.13 3.38
N ALA A 90 -0.90 1.90 3.53
CA ALA A 90 0.50 1.56 3.22
C ALA A 90 0.57 0.66 1.99
N LEU A 91 1.72 0.70 1.29
CA LEU A 91 2.05 -0.23 0.22
C LEU A 91 3.19 -1.14 0.67
N HIS A 92 3.12 -2.44 0.36
CA HIS A 92 4.11 -3.41 0.78
C HIS A 92 4.35 -4.47 -0.31
N LEU A 93 5.62 -4.85 -0.51
CA LEU A 93 5.98 -5.99 -1.33
C LEU A 93 5.88 -7.28 -0.49
N ASP A 94 4.93 -8.14 -0.82
CA ASP A 94 4.79 -9.44 -0.18
C ASP A 94 5.80 -10.44 -0.79
N HIS A 95 6.52 -11.15 0.08
CA HIS A 95 7.51 -12.17 -0.29
C HIS A 95 8.53 -11.73 -1.38
N GLY A 96 9.40 -10.76 -1.07
CA GLY A 96 10.55 -10.40 -1.90
C GLY A 96 11.56 -11.56 -2.01
N ALA A 97 11.38 -12.42 -3.02
CA ALA A 97 12.10 -13.68 -3.15
C ALA A 97 13.58 -13.55 -3.58
N ASP A 98 13.96 -12.42 -4.18
CA ASP A 98 15.34 -12.18 -4.63
C ASP A 98 15.80 -10.73 -4.41
N LEU A 99 17.13 -10.57 -4.30
CA LEU A 99 17.79 -9.30 -3.99
C LEU A 99 17.54 -8.22 -5.07
N GLU A 100 17.33 -8.62 -6.33
CA GLU A 100 17.05 -7.68 -7.42
C GLU A 100 15.65 -7.08 -7.29
N THR A 101 14.65 -7.90 -6.97
CA THR A 101 13.28 -7.47 -6.69
C THR A 101 13.28 -6.47 -5.54
N VAL A 102 13.98 -6.79 -4.43
CA VAL A 102 14.12 -5.88 -3.28
C VAL A 102 14.78 -4.56 -3.68
N LYS A 103 15.86 -4.57 -4.48
CA LYS A 103 16.54 -3.36 -4.95
C LYS A 103 15.64 -2.48 -5.81
N ASN A 104 14.90 -3.07 -6.75
CA ASN A 104 13.99 -2.32 -7.62
C ASN A 104 12.85 -1.68 -6.81
N VAL A 105 12.33 -2.40 -5.83
CA VAL A 105 11.27 -1.95 -4.91
C VAL A 105 11.80 -0.83 -3.99
N LEU A 106 13.02 -0.94 -3.46
CA LEU A 106 13.67 0.13 -2.70
C LEU A 106 13.91 1.41 -3.51
N GLN A 107 14.25 1.28 -4.80
CA GLN A 107 14.42 2.45 -5.69
C GLN A 107 13.12 3.23 -5.93
N GLN A 108 11.96 2.58 -5.74
CA GLN A 108 10.64 3.20 -5.87
C GLN A 108 10.05 3.63 -4.51
N ASP A 109 10.86 3.62 -3.44
CA ASP A 109 10.45 3.95 -2.07
C ASP A 109 9.23 3.14 -1.59
N PHE A 110 9.12 1.91 -2.11
CA PHE A 110 7.98 1.02 -1.96
C PHE A 110 7.91 0.36 -0.57
N LEU A 111 8.97 0.49 0.24
CA LEU A 111 9.07 -0.11 1.57
C LEU A 111 8.94 0.96 2.65
N PRO A 112 7.78 1.04 3.31
CA PRO A 112 7.68 1.65 4.61
C PRO A 112 8.25 0.68 5.66
N SER A 113 9.58 0.55 5.72
CA SER A 113 10.26 0.05 6.93
C SER A 113 10.28 1.12 8.03
#